data_AF-A0A852B2W5-F1
#
_entry.id   AF-A0A852B2W5-F1
#
_cell.length_a   1.000
_cell.length_b   1.000
_cell.length_c   1.000
_cell.angle_alpha   90.00
_cell.angle_beta   90.00
_cell.angle_gamma   90.00
#
_symmetry.space_group_name_H-M   'P 1'
#
loop_
_entity.id
_entity.type
_entity.pdbx_description
1 polymer ?
#
loop_
_entity_poly.entity_id
_entity_poly.type
_entity_poly.pdbx_seq_one_letter_code
_entity_poly.pdbx_strand_id
1 'polypeptide(L)'
;IPTARLSKACPINPRQRGFICASGCAENLKLLQLVVKTAKREHKHLGVVFVDIAKAFDTVCHEHVFEGLAQRGVDPHMIGLVREMYRDVKTYTS
;
A
#
# COMPACT_ATOMS: atom_id res chain seq x y z
N ILE A 1 -8.79 -14.46 -14.12
CA ILE A 1 -8.61 -14.30 -12.65
C ILE A 1 -8.79 -12.82 -12.33
N PRO A 2 -9.76 -12.44 -11.47
CA PRO A 2 -10.11 -11.03 -11.18
C PRO A 2 -8.92 -10.14 -10.79
N THR A 3 -7.91 -10.72 -10.16
CA THR A 3 -6.69 -10.04 -9.68
C THR A 3 -5.87 -9.38 -10.79
N ALA A 4 -5.83 -9.94 -12.01
CA ALA A 4 -5.03 -9.39 -13.10
C ALA A 4 -5.59 -8.08 -13.68
N ARG A 5 -6.92 -7.89 -13.61
CA ARG A 5 -7.56 -6.64 -14.03
C ARG A 5 -7.35 -5.55 -12.98
N LEU A 6 -7.47 -5.92 -11.72
CA LEU A 6 -7.26 -5.02 -10.60
C LEU A 6 -5.81 -4.54 -10.51
N SER A 7 -4.82 -5.43 -10.72
CA SER A 7 -3.41 -5.05 -10.74
C SER A 7 -3.06 -4.10 -11.88
N LYS A 8 -3.74 -4.20 -13.04
CA LYS A 8 -3.58 -3.28 -14.16
C LYS A 8 -4.15 -1.90 -13.88
N ALA A 9 -5.35 -1.83 -13.30
CA ALA A 9 -6.01 -0.56 -12.97
C ALA A 9 -5.37 0.13 -11.75
N CYS A 10 -4.86 -0.66 -10.81
CA CYS A 10 -4.22 -0.19 -9.58
C CYS A 10 -2.75 -0.61 -9.55
N PRO A 11 -1.88 0.03 -10.37
CA PRO A 11 -0.46 -0.29 -10.35
C PRO A 11 0.12 0.01 -8.97
N ILE A 12 0.74 -1.01 -8.38
CA ILE A 12 1.40 -0.89 -7.09
C ILE A 12 2.75 -0.19 -7.30
N ASN A 13 3.13 0.69 -6.36
CA ASN A 13 4.43 1.33 -6.40
C ASN A 13 5.54 0.25 -6.47
N PRO A 14 6.54 0.35 -7.39
CA PRO A 14 7.67 -0.58 -7.44
C PRO A 14 8.45 -0.68 -6.12
N ARG A 15 8.25 0.30 -5.24
CA ARG A 15 8.66 0.51 -3.85
C ARG A 15 8.09 -0.49 -2.84
N GLN A 16 6.86 -0.90 -3.10
CA GLN A 16 6.06 -1.66 -2.16
C GLN A 16 6.59 -3.08 -2.08
N ARG A 17 6.79 -3.57 -0.86
CA ARG A 17 7.22 -4.94 -0.59
C ARG A 17 6.26 -5.70 0.31
N GLY A 18 5.40 -4.98 1.03
CA GLY A 18 4.30 -5.58 1.79
C GLY A 18 3.18 -6.08 0.88
N PHE A 19 2.59 -7.22 1.23
CA PHE A 19 1.42 -7.82 0.58
C PHE A 19 1.56 -8.07 -0.94
N ILE A 20 2.80 -8.25 -1.43
CA ILE A 20 3.09 -8.66 -2.81
C ILE A 20 3.95 -9.92 -2.82
N CYS A 21 3.91 -10.67 -3.92
CA CYS A 21 4.79 -11.82 -4.13
C CYS A 21 6.21 -11.34 -4.49
N ALA A 22 7.00 -10.98 -3.48
CA ALA A 22 8.38 -10.52 -3.61
C ALA A 22 9.21 -10.96 -2.39
N SER A 23 10.51 -10.65 -2.39
CA SER A 23 11.49 -10.98 -1.33
C SER A 23 11.27 -10.24 0.01
N GLY A 24 10.07 -9.74 0.27
CA GLY A 24 9.72 -8.97 1.45
C GLY A 24 10.51 -7.66 1.55
N CYS A 25 10.62 -7.12 2.77
CA CYS A 25 11.22 -5.80 3.01
C CYS A 25 12.76 -5.76 2.95
N ALA A 26 13.42 -6.90 2.70
CA ALA A 26 14.88 -6.99 2.71
C ALA A 26 15.55 -6.06 1.69
N GLU A 27 14.94 -5.89 0.51
CA GLU A 27 15.44 -4.98 -0.52
C GLU A 27 15.38 -3.51 -0.08
N ASN A 28 14.25 -3.09 0.50
CA ASN A 28 14.08 -1.73 1.02
C ASN A 28 15.05 -1.45 2.17
N LEU A 29 15.28 -2.43 3.05
CA LEU A 29 16.25 -2.33 4.13
C LEU A 29 17.68 -2.17 3.60
N LYS A 30 18.07 -2.99 2.61
CA LYS A 30 19.40 -2.89 1.97
C LYS A 30 19.60 -1.53 1.31
N LEU A 31 18.57 -1.01 0.66
CA LEU A 31 18.62 0.32 0.07
C LEU A 31 18.77 1.42 1.12
N LEU A 32 17.98 1.38 2.19
CA LEU A 32 18.10 2.34 3.28
C LEU A 32 19.52 2.32 3.89
N GLN A 33 20.08 1.13 4.12
CA GLN A 33 21.45 0.97 4.59
C GLN A 33 22.48 1.59 3.62
N LEU A 34 22.29 1.43 2.31
CA LEU A 34 23.16 2.03 1.30
C LEU A 34 23.08 3.56 1.32
N VAL A 35 21.88 4.13 1.41
CA VAL A 35 21.68 5.59 1.49
C VAL A 35 22.36 6.15 2.75
N VAL A 36 22.17 5.51 3.90
CA VAL A 36 22.82 5.91 5.17
C VAL A 36 24.34 5.82 5.07
N LYS A 37 24.88 4.72 4.52
CA LYS A 37 26.35 4.55 4.35
C LYS A 37 26.94 5.61 3.42
N THR A 38 26.24 5.93 2.34
CA THR A 38 26.67 6.95 1.37
C THR A 38 26.67 8.35 1.97
N ALA A 39 25.61 8.74 2.69
CA ALA A 39 25.57 10.03 3.38
C ALA A 39 26.72 10.19 4.39
N LYS A 40 27.03 9.12 5.14
CA LYS A 40 28.19 9.09 6.06
C LYS A 40 29.52 9.26 5.33
N ARG A 41 29.73 8.51 4.24
CA ARG A 41 30.97 8.58 3.44
C ARG A 41 31.20 9.96 2.83
N GLU A 42 30.12 10.62 2.42
CA GLU A 42 30.18 11.92 1.72
C GLU A 42 30.04 13.12 2.67
N HIS A 43 29.98 12.89 3.99
CA HIS A 43 29.77 13.93 5.00
C HIS A 43 28.52 14.80 4.74
N LYS A 44 27.45 14.18 4.20
CA LYS A 44 26.17 14.86 3.93
C LYS A 44 25.17 14.61 5.04
N HIS A 45 24.33 15.60 5.32
CA HIS A 45 23.18 15.44 6.19
C HIS A 45 22.11 14.55 5.53
N LEU A 46 21.51 13.65 6.32
CA LEU A 46 20.42 12.77 5.89
C LEU A 46 19.35 12.74 6.99
N GLY A 47 18.12 13.13 6.63
CA GLY A 47 16.94 12.92 7.45
C GLY A 47 16.18 11.66 7.00
N VAL A 48 15.74 10.84 7.95
CA VAL A 48 14.88 9.67 7.68
C VAL A 48 13.67 9.75 8.61
N VAL A 49 12.47 9.63 8.03
CA VAL A 49 11.20 9.62 8.78
C VAL A 49 10.57 8.25 8.64
N PHE A 50 10.22 7.64 9.77
CA PHE A 50 9.42 6.41 9.81
C PHE A 50 8.00 6.79 10.20
N VAL A 51 7.03 6.48 9.32
CA VAL A 51 5.62 6.74 9.55
C VAL A 51 4.91 5.40 9.74
N ASP A 52 4.14 5.29 10.80
CA ASP A 52 3.29 4.14 11.09
C ASP A 52 1.84 4.61 11.26
N ILE A 53 0.90 3.85 10.68
CA ILE A 53 -0.54 4.15 10.75
C ILE A 53 -1.17 3.16 11.74
N ALA A 54 -1.51 3.66 12.93
CA ALA A 54 -2.16 2.85 13.95
C ALA A 54 -3.48 2.26 13.43
N LYS A 55 -3.65 0.94 13.59
CA LYS A 55 -4.86 0.21 13.20
C LYS A 55 -5.30 0.52 11.75
N ALA A 56 -4.37 0.53 10.80
CA ALA A 56 -4.63 0.93 9.41
C ALA A 56 -5.81 0.18 8.74
N PHE A 57 -6.04 -1.09 9.09
CA PHE A 57 -7.19 -1.83 8.56
C PHE A 57 -8.50 -1.50 9.27
N ASP A 58 -8.47 -1.13 10.55
CA ASP A 58 -9.66 -0.79 11.34
C ASP A 58 -10.11 0.66 11.13
N THR A 59 -9.20 1.55 10.70
CA THR A 59 -9.42 3.00 10.63
C THR A 59 -9.76 3.52 9.23
N VAL A 60 -9.48 2.74 8.18
CA VAL A 60 -9.82 3.14 6.81
C VAL A 60 -11.31 2.89 6.57
N CYS A 61 -12.07 3.97 6.37
CA CYS A 61 -13.46 3.92 5.94
C CYS A 61 -13.60 3.12 4.64
N HIS A 62 -14.53 2.17 4.59
CA HIS A 62 -14.74 1.30 3.41
C HIS A 62 -15.13 2.10 2.16
N GLU A 63 -15.85 3.20 2.33
CA GLU A 63 -16.26 4.12 1.27
C GLU A 63 -15.04 4.71 0.54
N HIS A 64 -13.98 5.07 1.28
CA HIS A 64 -12.74 5.56 0.69
C HIS A 64 -12.04 4.48 -0.15
N VAL A 65 -12.20 3.19 0.19
CA VAL A 65 -11.67 2.09 -0.63
C VAL A 65 -12.40 2.07 -1.98
N PHE A 66 -13.73 2.15 -1.98
CA PHE A 66 -14.52 2.13 -3.22
C PHE A 66 -14.27 3.37 -4.09
N GLU A 67 -14.21 4.55 -3.49
CA GLU A 67 -13.85 5.79 -4.17
C GLU A 67 -12.45 5.71 -4.78
N GLY A 68 -11.49 5.19 -4.03
CA GLY A 68 -10.11 4.99 -4.50
C GLY A 68 -9.99 4.02 -5.68
N LEU A 69 -10.89 3.03 -5.77
CA LEU A 69 -10.99 2.10 -6.91
C LEU A 69 -11.66 2.78 -8.11
N ALA A 70 -12.73 3.55 -7.89
CA ALA A 70 -13.42 4.30 -8.94
C ALA A 70 -12.50 5.34 -9.60
N GLN A 71 -11.73 6.09 -8.79
CA GLN A 71 -10.73 7.05 -9.27
C GLN A 71 -9.63 6.41 -10.12
N ARG A 72 -9.34 5.12 -9.88
CA ARG A 72 -8.37 4.33 -10.65
C ARG A 72 -8.97 3.69 -11.92
N GLY A 73 -10.23 4.00 -12.24
CA GLY A 73 -10.91 3.48 -13.42
C GLY A 73 -11.23 1.99 -13.34
N VAL A 74 -11.36 1.44 -12.12
CA VAL A 74 -11.79 0.05 -11.95
C VAL A 74 -13.25 -0.08 -12.38
N ASP A 75 -13.55 -1.16 -13.10
CA ASP A 75 -14.88 -1.44 -13.61
C ASP A 75 -15.95 -1.46 -12.49
N PRO A 76 -17.12 -0.81 -12.66
CA PRO A 76 -18.14 -0.72 -11.62
C PRO A 76 -18.65 -2.07 -11.11
N HIS A 77 -18.68 -3.11 -11.95
CA HIS A 77 -19.07 -4.45 -11.53
C HIS A 77 -18.03 -5.05 -10.57
N MET A 78 -16.73 -4.83 -10.84
CA MET A 78 -15.67 -5.24 -9.92
C MET A 78 -15.73 -4.47 -8.59
N ILE A 79 -16.03 -3.17 -8.62
CA ILE A 79 -16.21 -2.37 -7.39
C ILE A 79 -17.41 -2.92 -6.59
N GLY A 80 -18.50 -3.29 -7.27
CA GLY A 80 -19.65 -3.94 -6.65
C GLY A 80 -19.28 -5.24 -5.94
N LEU A 81 -18.50 -6.11 -6.58
CA LEU A 81 -18.00 -7.35 -5.96
C LEU A 81 -17.16 -7.07 -4.70
N VAL A 82 -16.24 -6.09 -4.76
CA VAL A 82 -15.44 -5.70 -3.59
C VAL A 82 -16.34 -5.15 -2.49
N ARG A 83 -17.36 -4.36 -2.81
CA ARG A 83 -18.33 -3.84 -1.82
C ARG A 83 -19.10 -4.95 -1.12
N GLU A 84 -19.54 -5.97 -1.86
CA GLU A 84 -20.19 -7.14 -1.26
C GLU A 84 -19.26 -7.87 -0.28
N MET A 85 -17.95 -7.94 -0.56
CA MET A 85 -16.98 -8.54 0.36
C MET A 85 -16.86 -7.80 1.70
N TYR A 86 -17.21 -6.51 1.75
CA TYR A 86 -17.19 -5.69 2.97
C TYR A 86 -18.56 -5.56 3.67
N ARG A 87 -19.66 -6.10 3.12
CA ARG A 87 -21.04 -5.86 3.61
C ARG A 87 -21.23 -6.18 5.10
N ASP A 88 -20.64 -7.27 5.58
CA ASP A 88 -20.77 -7.73 6.97
C ASP A 88 -19.47 -7.56 7.78
N VAL A 89 -18.51 -6.83 7.24
CA VAL A 89 -17.24 -6.54 7.89
C VAL A 89 -17.33 -5.15 8.53
N LYS A 90 -17.14 -5.09 9.85
CA LYS A 90 -17.12 -3.83 10.59
C LYS A 90 -15.68 -3.41 10.84
N THR A 91 -15.34 -2.20 10.42
CA THR A 91 -14.15 -1.48 10.85
C THR A 91 -14.41 -0.92 12.25
N TYR A 92 -13.71 -1.42 13.27
CA TYR A 92 -13.88 -0.93 14.63
C TYR A 92 -13.20 0.43 14.78
N THR A 93 -13.98 1.51 14.71
CA THR A 93 -13.52 2.83 15.12
C THR A 93 -13.58 2.90 16.65
N SER A 94 -12.42 3.16 17.27
CA SER A 94 -12.29 3.38 18.73
C SER A 94 -12.50 4.86 19.05
#